data_AF-A0A2G9RRG4-F1
#
_entry.id   AF-A0A2G9RRG4-F1
#
_cell.length_a   1.000
_cell.length_b   1.000
_cell.length_c   1.000
_cell.angle_alpha   90.00
_cell.angle_beta   90.00
_cell.angle_gamma   90.00
#
_symmetry.space_group_name_H-M   'P 1'
#
loop_
_entity.id
_entity.type
_entity.pdbx_description
1 polymer ?
#
loop_
_entity_poly.entity_id
_entity_poly.type
_entity_poly.pdbx_seq_one_letter_code
_entity_poly.pdbx_strand_id
1 'polypeptide(L)'
;MCFLSRSLLKLAELFEKLKKVEARVASDEDLKLSELLRYYVLNIEAAKDLLHRRTKSQVEYENSNKALDKARLKSKDVKQAELHQQESCQKFEKLSESGK
;
A
#
# COMPACT_ATOMS: atom_id res chain seq x y z
N MET A 1 7.27 -33.24 55.79
CA MET A 1 7.33 -33.74 54.40
C MET A 1 6.07 -33.40 53.56
N CYS A 2 4.83 -33.56 54.05
CA CYS A 2 3.62 -33.35 53.21
C CYS A 2 3.28 -31.90 52.80
N PHE A 3 3.68 -30.89 53.57
CA PHE A 3 3.35 -29.50 53.24
C PHE A 3 4.15 -28.98 52.05
N LEU A 4 5.44 -29.31 51.99
CA LEU A 4 6.33 -28.90 50.90
C LEU A 4 5.91 -29.52 49.57
N SER A 5 5.57 -30.81 49.54
CA SER A 5 5.12 -31.49 48.32
C SER A 5 3.81 -30.90 47.78
N ARG A 6 2.84 -30.60 48.66
CA ARG A 6 1.59 -29.94 48.26
C ARG A 6 1.80 -28.53 47.71
N SER A 7 2.74 -27.78 48.27
CA SER A 7 3.09 -26.45 47.78
C SER A 7 3.80 -26.50 46.42
N LEU A 8 4.71 -27.46 46.22
CA LEU A 8 5.37 -27.68 44.93
C LEU A 8 4.39 -28.09 43.83
N LEU A 9 3.40 -28.93 44.13
CA LEU A 9 2.35 -29.30 43.18
C LEU A 9 1.52 -28.09 42.74
N LYS A 10 1.11 -27.22 43.68
CA LYS A 10 0.40 -25.98 43.35
C LYS A 10 1.25 -25.03 42.50
N LEU A 11 2.55 -24.97 42.76
CA LEU A 11 3.47 -24.16 41.97
C LEU A 11 3.62 -24.70 40.54
N ALA A 12 3.70 -26.03 40.38
CA ALA A 12 3.70 -26.68 39.06
C ALA A 12 2.41 -26.40 38.29
N GLU A 13 1.24 -26.51 38.94
CA GLU A 13 -0.05 -26.15 38.34
C GLU A 13 -0.11 -24.68 37.92
N LEU A 14 0.48 -23.79 38.70
CA LEU A 14 0.55 -22.36 38.37
C LEU A 14 1.42 -22.12 37.14
N PHE A 15 2.59 -22.76 37.05
CA PHE A 15 3.47 -22.63 35.87
C PHE A 15 2.80 -23.17 34.60
N GLU A 16 2.06 -24.28 34.68
CA GLU A 16 1.29 -24.79 33.53
C GLU A 16 0.18 -23.83 33.10
N LYS A 17 -0.48 -23.15 34.04
CA LYS A 17 -1.45 -22.10 33.71
C LYS A 17 -0.77 -20.87 33.10
N LEU A 18 0.36 -20.45 33.67
CA LEU A 18 1.14 -19.32 33.17
C LEU A 18 1.57 -19.56 31.72
N LYS A 19 2.16 -20.72 31.43
CA LYS A 19 2.56 -21.11 30.07
C LYS A 19 1.41 -21.03 29.07
N LYS A 20 0.20 -21.45 29.46
CA LYS A 20 -0.99 -21.35 28.59
C LYS A 20 -1.41 -19.90 28.32
N VAL A 21 -1.29 -19.03 29.32
CA VAL A 21 -1.59 -17.60 29.16
C VAL A 21 -0.52 -16.94 28.29
N GLU A 22 0.76 -17.19 28.55
CA GLU A 22 1.88 -16.67 27.76
C GLU A 22 1.76 -17.08 26.29
N ALA A 23 1.49 -18.36 26.02
CA ALA A 23 1.30 -18.85 24.65
C ALA A 23 0.12 -18.17 23.94
N ARG A 24 -0.99 -17.92 24.66
CA ARG A 24 -2.15 -17.22 24.09
C ARG A 24 -1.83 -15.77 23.79
N VAL A 25 -1.25 -15.05 24.74
CA VAL A 25 -0.88 -13.64 24.56
C VAL A 25 0.12 -13.49 23.41
N ALA A 26 1.13 -14.36 23.34
CA ALA A 26 2.09 -14.35 22.24
C ALA A 26 1.39 -14.60 20.89
N SER A 27 0.49 -15.57 20.81
CA SER A 27 -0.26 -15.85 19.57
C SER A 27 -1.20 -14.71 19.17
N ASP A 28 -1.86 -14.06 20.14
CA ASP A 28 -2.77 -12.95 19.89
C ASP A 28 -1.99 -11.72 19.38
N GLU A 29 -0.83 -11.43 19.96
CA GLU A 29 0.01 -10.31 19.52
C GLU A 29 0.67 -10.58 18.15
N ASP A 30 1.13 -11.82 17.91
CA ASP A 30 1.68 -12.21 16.61
C ASP A 30 0.64 -12.09 15.48
N LEU A 31 -0.60 -12.52 15.76
CA LEU A 31 -1.71 -12.38 14.81
C LEU A 31 -2.01 -10.91 14.52
N LYS A 32 -2.19 -10.08 15.55
CA LYS A 32 -2.45 -8.64 15.38
C LYS A 32 -1.35 -7.95 14.57
N LEU A 33 -0.08 -8.22 14.91
CA LEU A 33 1.05 -7.60 14.23
C LEU A 33 1.14 -8.06 12.76
N SER A 34 0.95 -9.35 12.51
CA SER A 34 0.97 -9.92 11.16
C SER A 34 -0.16 -9.36 10.28
N GLU A 35 -1.37 -9.23 10.82
CA GLU A 35 -2.50 -8.63 10.10
C GLU A 35 -2.27 -7.16 9.79
N LEU A 36 -1.76 -6.40 10.76
CA LEU A 36 -1.43 -4.99 10.58
C LEU A 36 -0.34 -4.78 9.54
N LEU A 37 0.72 -5.60 9.58
CA LEU A 37 1.80 -5.56 8.61
C LEU A 37 1.27 -5.87 7.20
N ARG A 38 0.46 -6.92 7.05
CA ARG A 38 -0.16 -7.28 5.76
C ARG A 38 -1.05 -6.16 5.24
N TYR A 39 -1.83 -5.52 6.09
CA TYR A 39 -2.63 -4.36 5.73
C TYR A 39 -1.76 -3.23 5.17
N TYR A 40 -0.66 -2.87 5.85
CA TYR A 40 0.22 -1.81 5.37
C TYR A 40 0.94 -2.17 4.07
N VAL A 41 1.41 -3.42 3.93
CA VAL A 41 2.04 -3.89 2.68
C VAL A 41 1.08 -3.72 1.50
N LEU A 42 -0.18 -4.16 1.64
CA LEU A 42 -1.18 -4.02 0.57
C LEU A 42 -1.47 -2.56 0.23
N ASN A 43 -1.54 -1.67 1.23
CA ASN A 43 -1.74 -0.24 1.00
C ASN A 43 -0.54 0.40 0.29
N ILE A 44 0.68 0.03 0.68
CA ILE A 44 1.91 0.52 0.05
C ILE A 44 2.00 0.03 -1.40
N GLU A 45 1.65 -1.23 -1.67
CA GLU A 45 1.61 -1.78 -3.03
C GLU A 45 0.58 -1.07 -3.90
N ALA A 46 -0.62 -0.82 -3.39
CA ALA A 46 -1.65 -0.06 -4.10
C ALA A 46 -1.21 1.39 -4.38
N ALA A 47 -0.59 2.05 -3.39
CA ALA A 47 -0.04 3.40 -3.56
C ALA A 47 1.09 3.42 -4.60
N LYS A 48 2.00 2.43 -4.56
CA LYS A 48 3.08 2.28 -5.54
C LYS A 48 2.54 2.07 -6.96
N ASP A 49 1.53 1.21 -7.13
CA ASP A 49 0.88 1.00 -8.42
C ASP A 49 0.23 2.29 -8.95
N LEU A 50 -0.49 3.01 -8.08
CA LEU A 50 -1.09 4.29 -8.44
C LEU A 50 -0.02 5.31 -8.87
N LEU A 51 1.08 5.43 -8.13
CA LEU A 51 2.20 6.30 -8.48
C LEU A 51 2.82 5.89 -9.82
N HIS A 52 3.00 4.59 -10.07
CA HIS A 52 3.53 4.11 -11.34
C HIS A 52 2.62 4.49 -12.52
N ARG A 53 1.30 4.27 -12.39
CA ARG A 53 0.31 4.66 -13.41
C ARG A 53 0.28 6.17 -13.63
N ARG A 54 0.35 6.96 -12.55
CA ARG A 54 0.39 8.43 -12.61
C ARG A 54 1.64 8.92 -13.33
N THR A 55 2.82 8.42 -12.98
CA THR A 55 4.09 8.75 -13.66
C THR A 55 4.04 8.41 -15.14
N LYS A 56 3.51 7.24 -15.51
CA LYS A 56 3.34 6.87 -16.93
C LYS A 56 2.42 7.85 -17.66
N SER A 57 1.27 8.19 -17.08
CA SER A 57 0.33 9.15 -17.68
C SER A 57 0.94 10.56 -17.78
N GLN A 58 1.78 10.96 -16.83
CA GLN A 58 2.51 12.23 -16.87
C GLN A 58 3.47 12.28 -18.06
N VAL A 59 4.25 11.21 -18.27
CA VAL A 59 5.18 11.11 -19.41
C VAL A 59 4.42 11.14 -20.74
N GLU A 60 3.29 10.43 -20.85
CA GLU A 60 2.40 10.48 -22.02
C GLU A 60 1.90 11.91 -22.30
N TYR A 61 1.52 12.63 -21.24
CA TYR A 61 1.08 14.02 -21.34
C TYR A 61 2.20 14.96 -21.79
N GLU A 62 3.40 14.86 -21.20
CA GLU A 62 4.57 15.65 -21.60
C GLU A 62 4.97 15.40 -23.06
N ASN A 63 4.90 14.14 -23.51
CA ASN A 63 5.18 13.78 -24.90
C ASN A 63 4.13 14.37 -25.86
N SER A 64 2.86 14.37 -25.45
CA SER A 64 1.77 14.99 -26.23
C SER A 64 1.91 16.50 -26.33
N ASN A 65 2.34 17.18 -25.26
CA ASN A 65 2.68 18.60 -25.29
C ASN A 65 3.79 18.88 -26.30
N LYS A 66 4.89 18.12 -26.27
CA LYS A 66 5.99 18.25 -27.25
C LYS A 66 5.53 18.00 -28.69
N ALA A 67 4.60 17.07 -28.91
CA ALA A 67 4.04 16.78 -30.22
C ALA A 67 3.15 17.94 -30.73
N LEU A 68 2.33 18.51 -29.84
CA LEU A 68 1.53 19.69 -30.12
C LEU A 68 2.39 20.91 -30.49
N ASP A 69 3.47 21.16 -29.76
CA ASP A 69 4.40 22.25 -30.09
C ASP A 69 5.01 22.07 -31.49
N LYS A 70 5.40 20.84 -31.86
CA LYS A 70 5.89 20.52 -33.20
C LYS A 70 4.82 20.73 -34.28
N ALA A 71 3.57 20.35 -34.01
CA ALA A 71 2.45 20.54 -34.93
C ALA A 71 2.17 22.03 -35.16
N ARG A 72 2.19 22.84 -34.09
CA ARG A 72 2.05 24.30 -34.12
C ARG A 72 3.16 24.95 -34.93
N LEU A 73 4.42 24.59 -34.69
CA LEU A 73 5.57 25.11 -35.45
C LEU A 73 5.48 24.82 -36.95
N LYS A 74 4.95 23.64 -37.32
CA LYS A 74 4.76 23.24 -38.73
C LYS A 74 3.43 23.71 -39.33
N SER A 75 2.55 24.33 -38.53
CA SER A 75 1.17 24.67 -38.91
C SER A 75 0.39 23.50 -39.55
N LYS A 76 0.68 22.27 -39.09
CA LYS A 76 0.14 21.03 -39.67
C LYS A 76 -0.38 20.13 -38.55
N ASP A 77 -1.53 19.49 -38.78
CA ASP A 77 -2.17 18.52 -37.88
C ASP A 77 -2.46 19.06 -36.45
N VAL A 78 -2.52 20.39 -36.29
CA VAL A 78 -2.65 21.06 -34.98
C VAL A 78 -3.88 20.59 -34.21
N LYS A 79 -5.05 20.56 -34.85
CA LYS A 79 -6.31 20.14 -34.19
C LYS A 79 -6.24 18.71 -33.65
N GLN A 80 -5.60 17.80 -34.39
CA GLN A 80 -5.44 16.41 -33.95
C GLN A 80 -4.48 16.32 -32.77
N ALA A 81 -3.37 17.08 -32.80
CA ALA A 81 -2.42 17.12 -31.69
C ALA A 81 -3.02 17.77 -30.42
N GLU A 82 -3.89 18.77 -30.57
CA GLU A 82 -4.61 19.40 -29.45
C GLU A 82 -5.56 18.41 -28.78
N LEU A 83 -6.34 17.65 -29.56
CA LEU A 83 -7.23 16.64 -29.01
C LEU A 83 -6.45 15.56 -28.23
N HIS A 84 -5.37 15.03 -28.79
CA HIS A 84 -4.55 14.01 -28.13
C HIS A 84 -3.90 14.53 -26.84
N GLN A 85 -3.47 15.79 -26.83
CA GLN A 85 -2.93 16.44 -25.64
C GLN A 85 -4.00 16.61 -24.57
N GLN A 86 -5.22 17.02 -24.94
CA GLN A 86 -6.34 17.16 -24.03
C GLN A 86 -6.74 15.83 -23.39
N GLU A 87 -6.84 14.75 -24.17
CA GLU A 87 -7.13 13.41 -23.66
C GLU A 87 -6.05 12.92 -22.67
N SER A 88 -4.78 13.17 -23.00
CA SER A 88 -3.65 12.83 -22.11
C SER A 88 -3.67 13.64 -20.81
N CYS A 89 -4.06 14.92 -20.88
CA CYS A 89 -4.23 15.80 -19.73
C CYS A 89 -5.32 15.27 -18.79
N GLN A 90 -6.51 15.01 -19.33
CA GLN A 90 -7.65 14.51 -18.56
C GLN A 90 -7.34 13.18 -17.88
N LYS A 91 -6.64 12.27 -18.56
CA LYS A 91 -6.20 10.99 -17.99
C LYS A 91 -5.26 11.20 -16.80
N PHE A 92 -4.30 12.11 -16.92
CA PHE A 92 -3.37 12.43 -15.84
C PHE A 92 -4.06 13.12 -14.66
N GLU A 93 -4.98 14.05 -14.91
CA GLU A 93 -5.76 14.75 -13.89
C GLU A 93 -6.62 13.77 -13.09
N LYS A 94 -7.36 12.89 -13.77
CA LYS A 94 -8.17 11.85 -13.12
C LYS A 94 -7.34 10.93 -12.22
N LEU A 95 -6.14 10.54 -12.67
CA LEU A 95 -5.21 9.76 -11.85
C LEU A 95 -4.62 10.57 -10.70
N SER A 96 -4.48 11.89 -10.84
CA SER A 96 -3.93 12.79 -9.82
C SER A 96 -4.97 13.19 -8.74
N GLU A 97 -6.26 13.08 -9.05
CA GLU A 97 -7.34 13.20 -8.08
C GLU A 97 -7.52 11.93 -7.26
N SER A 98 -7.19 10.77 -7.83
CA SER A 98 -7.21 9.50 -7.13
C SER A 98 -6.12 9.48 -6.04
N GLY A 99 -6.52 9.31 -4.78
CA GLY A 99 -5.58 9.23 -3.64
C GLY A 99 -5.17 10.56 -3.00
N LYS A 100 -5.88 11.67 -3.29
CA LYS A 100 -5.97 12.83 -2.38
C LYS A 100 -6.79 12.46 -1.15
#